data_AF-A0A7C9H4K7-F1
#
_entry.id   AF-A0A7C9H4K7-F1
#
_cell.length_a   1.000
_cell.length_b   1.000
_cell.length_c   1.000
_cell.angle_alpha   90.00
_cell.angle_beta   90.00
_cell.angle_gamma   90.00
#
_symmetry.space_group_name_H-M   'P 1'
#
loop_
_entity.id
_entity.type
_entity.pdbx_description
1 polymer ?
#
loop_
_entity_poly.entity_id
_entity_poly.type
_entity_poly.pdbx_seq_one_letter_code
_entity_poly.pdbx_strand_id
1 'polypeptide(L)' 'MKKVYIAGVDCSISDAIKYAIAGNGIIVPEEKNGNPSLELINFTKKEAKEIYKEMFNGTNTKARLVFNR' A
#
# COMPACT_ATOMS: atom_id res chain seq x y z
N MET A 1 -4.51 -6.37 16.82
CA MET A 1 -3.92 -6.86 15.55
C MET A 1 -4.00 -5.75 14.53
N LYS A 2 -2.87 -5.39 13.91
CA LYS A 2 -2.83 -4.45 12.79
C LYS A 2 -3.55 -5.09 11.60
N LYS A 3 -4.62 -4.46 11.11
CA LYS A 3 -5.29 -4.87 9.86
C LYS A 3 -4.70 -4.12 8.67
N VAL A 4 -4.93 -4.64 7.47
CA VAL A 4 -4.53 -3.99 6.22
C VAL A 4 -5.79 -3.68 5.42
N TYR A 5 -5.85 -2.46 4.86
CA TYR A 5 -6.95 -2.01 4.00
C TYR A 5 -6.39 -1.39 2.72
N ILE A 6 -7.08 -1.62 1.60
CA ILE A 6 -6.82 -0.96 0.32
C ILE A 6 -7.78 0.23 0.19
N ALA A 7 -7.24 1.44 0.12
CA ALA A 7 -8.03 2.66 -0.02
C ALA A 7 -8.78 2.67 -1.36
N GLY A 8 -10.08 2.96 -1.34
CA GLY A 8 -10.94 2.97 -2.52
C GLY A 8 -11.42 1.58 -2.98
N VAL A 9 -10.92 0.49 -2.38
CA VAL A 9 -11.36 -0.88 -2.67
C VAL A 9 -12.06 -1.48 -1.45
N ASP A 10 -11.36 -1.54 -0.31
CA ASP A 10 -11.90 -2.11 0.94
C ASP A 10 -12.67 -1.06 1.76
N CYS A 11 -12.34 0.22 1.60
CA CYS A 11 -12.91 1.32 2.37
C CYS A 11 -12.83 2.66 1.62
N SER A 12 -13.62 3.64 2.08
CA SER A 12 -13.54 5.01 1.57
C SER A 12 -12.19 5.65 1.91
N ILE A 13 -11.77 6.70 1.17
CA ILE A 13 -10.54 7.44 1.50
C ILE A 13 -10.60 8.03 2.92
N SER A 14 -11.77 8.55 3.33
CA SER A 14 -11.95 9.10 4.68
C SER A 14 -11.73 8.04 5.75
N ASP A 15 -12.21 6.82 5.53
CA ASP A 15 -12.02 5.73 6.49
C ASP A 15 -10.59 5.20 6.47
N ALA A 16 -9.95 5.13 5.31
CA ALA A 16 -8.54 4.78 5.20
C ALA A 16 -7.65 5.72 6.04
N ILE A 17 -7.94 7.03 6.06
CA ILE A 17 -7.25 8.00 6.92
C ILE A 17 -7.48 7.69 8.40
N LYS A 18 -8.73 7.47 8.82
CA LYS A 18 -9.05 7.12 10.21
C LYS A 18 -8.34 5.83 10.64
N TYR A 19 -8.31 4.83 9.75
CA TYR A 19 -7.66 3.55 10.01
C TYR A 19 -6.13 3.68 10.07
N ALA A 20 -5.52 4.53 9.24
CA ALA A 20 -4.10 4.86 9.34
C ALA A 20 -3.77 5.52 10.68
N ILE A 21 -4.57 6.48 11.13
CA ILE A 21 -4.40 7.14 12.43
C ILE A 21 -4.53 6.12 13.57
N ALA A 22 -5.43 5.15 13.45
CA ALA A 22 -5.58 4.05 14.40
C ALA A 22 -4.45 3.00 14.34
N GLY A 23 -3.42 3.19 13.51
CA GLY A 23 -2.25 2.32 13.41
C GLY A 23 -2.42 1.10 12.49
N ASN A 24 -3.47 1.06 11.66
CA ASN A 24 -3.62 0.02 10.64
C ASN A 24 -2.74 0.30 9.43
N GLY A 25 -2.38 -0.75 8.68
CA GLY A 25 -1.68 -0.61 7.42
C GLY A 25 -2.63 -0.22 6.31
N ILE A 26 -2.27 0.79 5.50
CA ILE A 26 -3.07 1.20 4.36
C ILE A 26 -2.25 1.08 3.07
N ILE A 27 -2.82 0.41 2.07
CA ILE A 27 -2.30 0.38 0.71
C ILE A 27 -3.11 1.39 -0.11
N VAL A 28 -2.43 2.35 -0.70
CA VAL A 28 -3.04 3.37 -1.56
C VAL A 28 -2.62 3.09 -3.00
N PRO A 29 -3.55 2.67 -3.88
CA PRO A 29 -3.28 2.59 -5.30
C PRO A 29 -3.05 3.99 -5.88
N GLU A 30 -1.94 4.16 -6.58
CA GLU A 30 -1.48 5.43 -7.13
C GLU A 30 -1.01 5.23 -8.57
N GLU A 31 -1.02 6.29 -9.37
CA GLU A 31 -0.40 6.29 -10.69
C GLU A 31 0.77 7.27 -10.71
N LYS A 32 1.98 6.79 -11.02
CA LYS A 32 3.17 7.63 -11.15
C LYS A 32 3.70 7.53 -12.56
N ASN A 33 3.62 8.64 -13.29
CA ASN A 33 4.07 8.76 -14.68
C ASN A 33 3.45 7.70 -15.61
N GLY A 34 2.12 7.52 -15.56
CA GLY A 34 1.43 6.54 -16.40
C GLY A 34 1.58 5.09 -15.95
N ASN A 35 2.30 4.83 -14.84
CA ASN A 35 2.55 3.48 -14.35
C ASN A 35 1.83 3.24 -13.03
N PRO A 36 1.16 2.07 -12.87
CA PRO A 36 0.61 1.66 -11.59
C PRO A 36 1.68 1.62 -10.50
N SER A 37 1.37 2.21 -9.36
CA SER A 37 2.22 2.28 -8.18
C SER A 37 1.38 2.13 -6.92
N LEU A 38 2.04 1.85 -5.80
CA LEU A 38 1.38 1.75 -4.50
C LEU A 38 2.13 2.60 -3.49
N GLU A 39 1.39 3.32 -2.67
CA GLU A 39 1.89 3.94 -1.46
C GLU A 39 1.46 3.14 -0.24
N LEU A 40 2.41 2.87 0.66
CA LEU A 40 2.24 1.98 1.80
C LEU A 40 2.38 2.76 3.10
N ILE A 41 1.26 2.97 3.80
CA ILE A 41 1.20 3.73 5.06
C ILE A 41 1.23 2.77 6.25
N ASN A 42 2.00 3.13 7.29
CA ASN A 42 2.22 2.32 8.50
C ASN A 42 2.87 0.95 8.25
N PHE A 43 3.61 0.79 7.16
CA PHE A 43 4.40 -0.43 6.92
C PHE A 43 5.87 -0.22 7.27
N THR A 44 6.47 -1.23 7.88
CA THR A 44 7.91 -1.32 8.02
C THR A 44 8.54 -1.62 6.65
N LYS A 45 9.83 -1.31 6.51
CA LYS A 45 10.59 -1.65 5.29
C LYS A 45 10.57 -3.14 4.97
N LYS A 46 10.46 -4.01 5.99
CA LYS A 46 10.40 -5.46 5.80
C LYS A 46 9.04 -5.88 5.22
N GLU A 47 7.94 -5.46 5.85
CA GLU A 47 6.59 -5.74 5.35
C GLU A 47 6.40 -5.19 3.92
N ALA A 48 6.88 -3.98 3.66
CA ALA A 48 6.82 -3.37 2.32
C ALA A 48 7.55 -4.20 1.25
N LYS A 49 8.70 -4.79 1.58
CA LYS A 49 9.45 -5.67 0.67
C LYS A 49 8.75 -7.01 0.45
N GLU A 50 8.09 -7.55 1.48
CA GLU A 50 7.32 -8.80 1.37
C GLU A 50 6.11 -8.60 0.44
N ILE A 51 5.33 -7.54 0.64
CA ILE A 51 4.22 -7.16 -0.24
C ILE A 51 4.69 -6.98 -1.69
N TYR A 52 5.80 -6.27 -1.88
CA TYR A 52 6.40 -6.10 -3.19
C TYR A 52 6.74 -7.43 -3.86
N LYS A 53 7.37 -8.35 -3.13
CA LYS A 53 7.77 -9.66 -3.63
C LYS A 53 6.55 -10.51 -4.01
N GLU A 54 5.50 -10.51 -3.18
CA GLU A 54 4.25 -11.24 -3.45
C GLU A 54 3.55 -10.70 -4.70
N MET A 55 3.42 -9.38 -4.83
CA MET A 55 2.81 -8.76 -6.02
C MET A 55 3.64 -9.03 -7.28
N PHE A 56 4.96 -8.92 -7.21
CA PHE A 56 5.84 -9.13 -8.35
C PHE A 56 5.81 -10.58 -8.84
N ASN A 57 5.82 -11.55 -7.93
CA ASN A 57 5.69 -12.97 -8.27
C ASN A 57 4.31 -13.31 -8.82
N GLY A 58 3.24 -12.62 -8.39
CA GLY A 58 1.87 -12.88 -8.84
C GLY A 58 1.48 -12.19 -10.16
N THR A 59 2.14 -11.08 -10.53
CA THR A 59 1.68 -10.23 -11.65
C THR A 59 2.70 -10.01 -12.76
N ASN A 60 3.93 -10.52 -12.64
CA ASN A 60 5.03 -10.33 -13.61
C ASN A 60 5.28 -8.83 -13.97
N THR A 61 4.83 -7.91 -13.10
CA THR A 61 4.79 -6.47 -13.35
C THR A 61 5.71 -5.76 -12.35
N LYS A 62 6.64 -4.94 -12.86
CA LYS A 62 7.56 -4.09 -12.06
C LYS A 62 6.81 -2.96 -11.39
N ALA A 63 6.14 -3.26 -10.27
CA ALA A 63 5.73 -2.21 -9.33
C ALA A 63 6.99 -1.43 -8.88
N ARG A 64 6.83 -0.21 -8.38
CA ARG A 64 7.96 0.56 -7.81
C ARG A 64 7.61 0.93 -6.38
N LEU A 65 8.42 0.45 -5.43
CA LEU A 65 8.27 0.78 -4.02
C LEU A 65 8.76 2.22 -3.79
N VAL A 66 7.87 3.12 -3.38
CA VAL A 66 8.21 4.52 -3.06
C VAL A 66 8.00 4.74 -1.57
N PHE A 67 9.03 5.20 -0.87
CA PHE A 67 8.94 5.65 0.51
C PHE A 67 8.93 7.18 0.52
N ASN A 68 7.89 7.80 1.07
CA ASN A 68 7.95 9.19 1.50
C ASN A 68 8.30 9.22 2.99
N ARG A 69 9.20 10.14 3.35
CA ARG A 69 9.80 10.26 4.68
C ARG A 69 9.13 11.36 5.47
#